data_AF-A0A2V6ATI1-F1
#
_entry.id   AF-A0A2V6ATI1-F1
#
_cell.length_a   1.000
_cell.length_b   1.000
_cell.length_c   1.000
_cell.angle_alpha   90.00
_cell.angle_beta   90.00
_cell.angle_gamma   90.00
#
_symmetry.space_group_name_H-M   'P 1'
#
loop_
_entity.id
_entity.type
_entity.pdbx_description
1 polymer ?
#
loop_
_entity_poly.entity_id
_entity_poly.type
_entity_poly.pdbx_seq_one_letter_code
_entity_poly.pdbx_strand_id
1 'polypeptide(L)'
;MVLEAQGESPAAQDALEKLCRIYWRPVYSFIRRQGVGLEEAEDLTQGFFALLLKRRDLDAVRKEKGRLRSYLLTSVKHFLASEGRRAMAVKRGKGQRVVALDGLSANERSEIEPADSRSADRIYERRWALTLMEQVLRRLKDEYHTAGNAALFDWLKQLLPDEPGAPPRSEIAASLDMTENAVRQAFHRFRHRYQILLREEIGHTVAIASDIEDELRHLIAVLRA
;
A
#
# COMPACT_ATOMS: atom_id res chain seq x y z
N MET A 1 4.78 10.43 -11.53
CA MET A 1 3.62 10.28 -10.62
C MET A 1 3.79 11.01 -9.28
N VAL A 2 4.65 10.60 -8.33
CA VAL A 2 4.82 11.37 -7.07
C VAL A 2 5.27 12.81 -7.30
N LEU A 3 6.24 13.03 -8.18
CA LEU A 3 6.69 14.39 -8.54
C LEU A 3 5.63 15.16 -9.34
N GLU A 4 4.84 14.46 -10.17
CA GLU A 4 3.76 15.09 -10.97
C GLU A 4 2.58 15.51 -10.09
N ALA A 5 2.27 14.73 -9.06
CA ALA A 5 1.18 14.99 -8.11
C ALA A 5 1.38 16.26 -7.27
N GLN A 6 2.53 16.93 -7.37
CA GLN A 6 2.83 18.20 -6.69
C GLN A 6 2.19 19.41 -7.38
N GLY A 7 1.77 19.28 -8.65
CA GLY A 7 1.22 20.39 -9.43
C GLY A 7 -0.30 20.60 -9.28
N GLU A 8 -0.82 21.60 -10.00
CA GLU A 8 -2.26 21.86 -10.12
C GLU A 8 -2.86 21.41 -11.45
N SER A 9 -2.02 20.93 -12.38
CA SER A 9 -2.44 20.48 -13.71
C SER A 9 -3.39 19.27 -13.64
N PRO A 10 -4.19 19.03 -14.69
CA PRO A 10 -5.00 17.80 -14.78
C PRO A 10 -4.16 16.54 -14.57
N ALA A 11 -2.97 16.47 -15.15
CA ALA A 11 -2.04 15.36 -14.95
C ALA A 11 -1.59 15.19 -13.49
N ALA A 12 -1.44 16.29 -12.74
CA ALA A 12 -1.13 16.23 -11.31
C ALA A 12 -2.31 15.69 -10.49
N GLN A 13 -3.55 16.06 -10.87
CA GLN A 13 -4.76 15.55 -10.23
C GLN A 13 -4.94 14.05 -10.49
N ASP A 14 -4.72 13.60 -11.73
CA ASP A 14 -4.77 12.18 -12.10
C ASP A 14 -3.70 11.36 -11.35
N ALA A 15 -2.48 11.90 -11.27
CA ALA A 15 -1.38 11.28 -10.53
C ALA A 15 -1.72 11.15 -9.03
N LEU A 16 -2.29 12.20 -8.44
CA LEU A 16 -2.69 12.22 -7.03
C LEU A 16 -3.85 11.25 -6.76
N GLU A 17 -4.85 11.21 -7.63
CA GLU A 17 -5.95 10.25 -7.54
C GLU A 17 -5.44 8.81 -7.58
N LYS A 18 -4.54 8.50 -8.52
CA LYS A 18 -3.92 7.18 -8.63
C LYS A 18 -3.16 6.81 -7.36
N LEU A 19 -2.42 7.75 -6.76
CA LEU A 19 -1.76 7.54 -5.47
C LEU A 19 -2.77 7.28 -4.34
N CYS A 20 -3.86 8.05 -4.26
CA CYS A 20 -4.91 7.82 -3.27
C CYS A 20 -5.52 6.42 -3.42
N ARG A 21 -5.81 5.97 -4.65
CA ARG A 21 -6.34 4.62 -4.91
C ARG A 21 -5.39 3.52 -4.46
N ILE A 22 -4.08 3.68 -4.69
CA ILE A 22 -3.05 2.71 -4.27
C ILE A 22 -2.97 2.63 -2.74
N TYR A 23 -2.97 3.77 -2.07
CA TYR A 23 -2.72 3.84 -0.62
C TYR A 23 -3.97 3.79 0.25
N TRP A 24 -5.17 3.86 -0.34
CA TRP A 24 -6.44 3.78 0.40
C TRP A 24 -6.52 2.54 1.28
N ARG A 25 -6.30 1.36 0.68
CA ARG A 25 -6.38 0.07 1.37
C ARG A 25 -5.32 -0.06 2.48
N PRO A 26 -4.03 0.25 2.25
CA PRO A 26 -3.02 0.29 3.31
C PRO A 26 -3.41 1.19 4.49
N VAL A 27 -3.82 2.42 4.22
CA VAL A 27 -4.18 3.41 5.26
C VAL A 27 -5.40 2.95 6.05
N TYR A 28 -6.45 2.50 5.37
CA TYR A 28 -7.64 1.95 6.03
C TYR A 28 -7.31 0.76 6.93
N SER A 29 -6.49 -0.19 6.45
CA SER A 29 -6.08 -1.35 7.25
C SER A 29 -5.23 -0.95 8.47
N PHE A 30 -4.37 0.07 8.34
CA PHE A 30 -3.63 0.66 9.45
C PHE A 30 -4.59 1.23 10.50
N ILE A 31 -5.55 2.05 10.07
CA ILE A 31 -6.53 2.71 10.94
C ILE A 31 -7.39 1.67 11.65
N ARG A 32 -7.96 0.68 10.94
CA ARG A 32 -8.74 -0.41 11.54
C ARG A 32 -7.99 -1.16 12.63
N ARG A 33 -6.66 -1.30 12.50
CA ARG A 33 -5.84 -1.97 13.51
C ARG A 33 -5.65 -1.15 14.79
N GLN A 34 -5.94 0.15 14.77
CA GLN A 34 -5.94 1.02 15.96
C GLN A 34 -7.15 0.79 16.88
N GLY A 35 -8.03 -0.16 16.58
CA GLY A 35 -9.17 -0.52 17.42
C GLY A 35 -10.43 0.32 17.19
N VAL A 36 -10.47 1.14 16.13
CA VAL A 36 -11.65 1.92 15.75
C VAL A 36 -12.72 1.06 15.06
N GLY A 37 -13.98 1.51 15.10
CA GLY A 37 -15.11 0.87 14.42
C GLY A 37 -14.96 0.81 12.89
N LEU A 38 -15.85 0.07 12.22
CA LEU A 38 -15.80 -0.05 10.75
C LEU A 38 -16.06 1.31 10.09
N GLU A 39 -17.21 1.91 10.40
CA GLU A 39 -17.64 3.21 9.88
C GLU A 39 -16.65 4.31 10.26
N GLU A 40 -16.22 4.35 11.53
CA GLU A 40 -15.23 5.32 11.99
C GLU A 40 -13.89 5.20 11.24
N ALA A 41 -13.44 3.99 10.93
CA ALA A 41 -12.22 3.80 10.16
C ALA A 41 -12.36 4.30 8.71
N GLU A 42 -13.52 4.09 8.09
CA GLU A 42 -13.80 4.61 6.75
C GLU A 42 -13.80 6.14 6.78
N ASP A 43 -14.49 6.76 7.74
CA ASP A 43 -14.54 8.21 7.92
C ASP A 43 -13.16 8.81 8.18
N LEU A 44 -12.36 8.21 9.07
CA LEU A 44 -10.99 8.64 9.34
C LEU A 44 -10.10 8.50 8.10
N THR A 45 -10.28 7.43 7.31
CA THR A 45 -9.54 7.27 6.05
C THR A 45 -9.94 8.36 5.05
N GLN A 46 -11.24 8.64 4.90
CA GLN A 46 -11.76 9.71 4.04
C GLN A 46 -11.23 11.07 4.48
N GLY A 47 -11.31 11.38 5.77
CA GLY A 47 -10.80 12.62 6.35
C GLY A 47 -9.29 12.78 6.13
N PHE A 48 -8.51 11.71 6.28
CA PHE A 48 -7.07 11.73 6.02
C PHE A 48 -6.77 12.09 4.56
N PHE A 49 -7.38 11.39 3.60
CA PHE A 49 -7.13 11.67 2.18
C PHE A 49 -7.71 13.01 1.75
N ALA A 50 -8.86 13.43 2.27
CA ALA A 50 -9.40 14.77 2.01
C ALA A 50 -8.45 15.87 2.50
N LEU A 51 -7.85 15.70 3.69
CA LEU A 51 -6.85 16.63 4.20
C LEU A 51 -5.56 16.62 3.36
N LEU A 52 -5.11 15.44 2.95
CA LEU A 52 -3.95 15.27 2.08
C LEU A 52 -4.17 15.98 0.72
N LEU A 53 -5.31 15.75 0.09
CA LEU A 53 -5.73 16.38 -1.16
C LEU A 53 -5.90 17.90 -1.04
N LYS A 54 -6.36 18.39 0.13
CA LYS A 54 -6.50 19.83 0.39
C LYS A 54 -5.13 20.50 0.58
N ARG A 55 -4.19 19.82 1.24
CA ARG A 55 -2.85 20.37 1.50
C ARG A 55 -1.97 20.31 0.25
N ARG A 56 -2.10 19.27 -0.58
CA ARG A 56 -1.26 18.98 -1.77
C ARG A 56 0.26 19.02 -1.51
N ASP A 57 0.68 19.09 -0.26
CA ASP A 57 2.07 19.24 0.14
C ASP A 57 2.75 17.87 0.22
N LEU A 58 3.14 17.38 -0.95
CA LEU A 58 4.04 16.24 -1.09
C LEU A 58 5.52 16.66 -1.08
N ASP A 59 5.87 17.92 -0.80
CA ASP A 59 7.29 18.33 -0.68
C ASP A 59 7.96 17.67 0.51
N ALA A 60 7.18 17.40 1.56
CA ALA A 60 7.61 16.59 2.70
C ALA A 60 7.99 15.14 2.33
N VAL A 61 7.56 14.61 1.17
CA VAL A 61 8.01 13.28 0.70
C VAL A 61 9.53 13.28 0.47
N ARG A 62 10.12 14.39 0.04
CA ARG A 62 11.59 14.51 -0.08
C ARG A 62 12.30 14.35 1.26
N LYS A 63 11.68 14.80 2.36
CA LYS A 63 12.24 14.66 3.72
C LYS A 63 12.23 13.20 4.20
N GLU A 64 11.31 12.38 3.70
CA GLU A 64 11.19 10.95 4.00
C GLU A 64 12.06 10.07 3.08
N LYS A 65 13.23 10.59 2.69
CA LYS A 65 14.11 10.03 1.66
C LYS A 65 13.34 9.69 0.38
N GLY A 66 12.45 10.59 -0.05
CA GLY A 66 11.70 10.41 -1.29
C GLY A 66 10.67 9.28 -1.33
N ARG A 67 10.42 8.51 -0.26
CA ARG A 67 9.56 7.31 -0.30
C ARG A 67 8.14 7.64 0.16
N LEU A 68 7.18 7.58 -0.76
CA LEU A 68 5.79 7.92 -0.46
C LEU A 68 5.17 7.01 0.62
N ARG A 69 5.52 5.71 0.61
CA ARG A 69 5.04 4.73 1.59
C ARG A 69 5.32 5.17 3.03
N SER A 70 6.56 5.55 3.30
CA SER A 70 7.02 6.00 4.62
C SER A 70 6.36 7.32 5.00
N TYR A 71 6.32 8.27 4.07
CA TYR A 71 5.65 9.55 4.28
C TYR A 71 4.17 9.39 4.66
N LEU A 72 3.43 8.55 3.94
CA LEU A 72 2.00 8.33 4.22
C LEU A 72 1.78 7.63 5.56
N LEU A 73 2.62 6.68 5.93
CA LEU A 73 2.56 6.03 7.24
C LEU A 73 2.79 7.03 8.38
N THR A 74 3.82 7.87 8.27
CA THR A 74 4.09 8.94 9.24
C THR A 74 2.93 9.95 9.28
N SER A 75 2.43 10.35 8.11
CA SER A 75 1.35 11.32 7.99
C SER A 75 0.03 10.84 8.59
N VAL A 76 -0.36 9.58 8.37
CA VAL A 76 -1.60 9.02 8.97
C VAL A 76 -1.48 8.92 10.49
N LYS A 77 -0.30 8.55 11.02
CA LYS A 77 -0.05 8.56 12.48
C LYS A 77 -0.25 9.95 13.08
N HIS A 78 0.29 10.98 12.45
CA HIS A 78 0.10 12.36 12.90
C HIS A 78 -1.34 12.83 12.78
N PHE A 79 -2.03 12.44 11.70
CA PHE A 79 -3.46 12.72 11.51
C PHE A 79 -4.30 12.13 12.64
N LEU A 80 -4.17 10.84 12.94
CA LEU A 80 -4.92 10.19 14.02
C LEU A 80 -4.63 10.80 15.40
N ALA A 81 -3.37 11.12 15.69
CA ALA A 81 -3.00 11.81 16.93
C ALA A 81 -3.60 13.23 17.02
N SER A 82 -3.81 13.90 15.88
CA SER A 82 -4.48 15.20 15.84
C SER A 82 -6.00 15.10 16.03
N GLU A 83 -6.66 14.10 15.44
CA GLU A 83 -8.09 13.85 15.62
C GLU A 83 -8.44 13.44 17.05
N GLY A 84 -7.62 12.58 17.67
CA GLY A 84 -7.79 12.22 19.08
C GLY A 84 -7.70 13.44 20.02
N ARG A 85 -6.73 14.35 19.78
CA ARG A 85 -6.63 15.61 20.53
C ARG A 85 -7.84 16.51 20.33
N ARG A 86 -8.37 16.59 19.11
CA ARG A 86 -9.54 17.42 18.76
C ARG A 86 -10.81 16.88 19.41
N ALA A 87 -11.05 15.58 19.38
CA ALA A 87 -12.17 14.94 20.06
C ALA A 87 -12.14 15.20 21.58
N MET A 88 -10.97 15.11 22.20
CA MET A 88 -10.79 15.42 23.62
C MET A 88 -10.96 16.90 23.97
N ALA A 89 -10.62 17.82 23.06
CA ALA A 89 -10.86 19.26 23.24
C ALA A 89 -12.35 19.60 23.12
N VAL A 90 -13.07 18.99 22.16
CA VAL A 90 -14.53 19.17 22.01
C VAL A 90 -15.28 18.67 23.24
N LYS A 91 -14.89 17.52 23.80
CA LYS A 91 -15.48 17.00 25.06
C LYS A 91 -15.27 17.96 26.24
N ARG A 92 -14.10 18.61 26.33
CA ARG A 92 -13.79 19.64 27.35
C ARG A 92 -14.53 20.96 27.12
N GLY A 93 -14.74 21.36 25.86
CA GLY A 93 -15.45 22.59 25.49
C GLY A 93 -16.97 22.51 25.67
N LYS A 94 -17.55 21.31 25.78
CA LYS A 94 -19.00 21.10 26.01
C LYS A 94 -19.39 21.06 27.50
N GLY A 95 -18.54 21.53 28.42
CA GLY A 95 -18.90 21.68 29.83
C GLY A 95 -19.07 20.38 30.62
N GLN A 96 -18.80 19.21 30.04
CA GLN A 96 -18.66 17.98 30.80
C GLN A 96 -17.32 18.03 31.55
N ARG A 97 -17.41 18.46 32.81
CA ARG A 97 -16.35 18.33 33.81
C ARG A 97 -16.00 16.84 33.88
N VAL A 98 -14.89 16.45 33.25
CA VAL A 98 -14.26 15.16 33.55
C VAL A 98 -13.86 15.29 35.02
N VAL A 99 -14.53 14.54 35.89
CA VAL A 99 -14.25 14.49 37.32
C VAL A 99 -12.75 14.27 37.49
N ALA A 100 -12.10 15.18 38.21
CA ALA A 100 -10.74 14.99 38.67
C ALA A 100 -10.76 13.82 39.67
N LEU A 101 -10.28 12.66 39.23
CA LEU A 101 -9.87 11.59 40.14
C LEU A 101 -8.48 11.96 40.66
N ASP A 102 -8.45 12.91 41.60
CA ASP A 102 -7.30 13.08 42.48
C ASP A 102 -7.27 11.88 43.44
N GLY A 103 -6.26 11.02 43.29
CA GLY A 103 -5.88 10.09 44.36
C GLY A 103 -5.89 8.59 44.07
N LEU A 104 -5.73 8.12 42.83
CA LEU A 104 -5.36 6.71 42.58
C LEU A 104 -4.14 6.63 41.66
N SER A 105 -3.01 6.32 42.31
CA SER A 105 -1.81 5.65 41.83
C SER A 105 -1.28 5.98 40.42
N ALA A 106 -0.08 6.56 40.39
CA ALA A 106 0.78 6.69 39.22
C ALA A 106 1.28 5.35 38.62
N ASN A 107 0.50 4.27 38.70
CA ASN A 107 0.89 2.94 38.24
C ASN A 107 -0.15 2.20 37.36
N GLU A 108 -1.21 2.87 36.90
CA GLU A 108 -2.23 2.27 35.99
C GLU A 108 -2.30 3.01 34.63
N ARG A 109 -1.15 3.47 34.14
CA ARG A 109 -0.97 3.93 32.74
C ARG A 109 -0.27 2.91 31.84
N SER A 110 -0.03 1.70 32.34
CA SER A 110 0.29 0.53 31.54
C SER A 110 -0.94 -0.36 31.49
N GLU A 111 -1.16 -1.05 30.37
CA GLU A 111 -2.24 -2.05 30.13
C GLU A 111 -3.51 -1.59 29.40
N ILE A 112 -3.41 -0.55 28.57
CA ILE A 112 -3.88 -0.74 27.20
C ILE A 112 -2.60 -0.84 26.38
N GLU A 113 -2.09 -2.05 26.18
CA GLU A 113 -1.10 -2.26 25.13
C GLU A 113 -1.68 -1.60 23.86
N PRO A 114 -1.03 -0.58 23.27
CA PRO A 114 -1.50 -0.04 22.01
C PRO A 114 -1.42 -1.19 21.03
N ALA A 115 -2.57 -1.79 20.69
CA ALA A 115 -2.72 -3.01 19.92
C ALA A 115 -1.58 -3.14 18.93
N ASP A 116 -0.57 -3.92 19.34
CA ASP A 116 0.84 -3.80 19.00
C ASP A 116 1.09 -2.87 17.79
N SER A 117 1.45 -1.59 17.99
CA SER A 117 1.60 -0.62 16.89
C SER A 117 2.56 -1.09 15.79
N ARG A 118 3.52 -1.95 16.15
CA ARG A 118 4.38 -2.70 15.23
C ARG A 118 3.59 -3.64 14.30
N SER A 119 2.50 -4.22 14.78
CA SER A 119 1.54 -5.01 13.99
C SER A 119 0.75 -4.14 13.00
N ALA A 120 0.33 -2.93 13.38
CA ALA A 120 -0.39 -2.02 12.49
C ALA A 120 0.52 -1.53 11.34
N ASP A 121 1.76 -1.17 11.66
CA ASP A 121 2.78 -0.82 10.66
C ASP A 121 3.04 -1.97 9.69
N ARG A 122 3.22 -3.20 10.21
CA ARG A 122 3.41 -4.39 9.36
C ARG A 122 2.19 -4.68 8.47
N ILE A 123 0.97 -4.50 8.99
CA ILE A 123 -0.26 -4.67 8.19
C ILE A 123 -0.31 -3.63 7.08
N TYR A 124 0.00 -2.37 7.38
CA TYR A 124 0.10 -1.31 6.40
C TYR A 124 1.10 -1.67 5.29
N GLU A 125 2.33 -2.04 5.67
CA GLU A 125 3.39 -2.39 4.73
C GLU A 125 3.01 -3.62 3.88
N ARG A 126 2.47 -4.67 4.50
CA ARG A 126 2.02 -5.87 3.77
C ARG A 126 0.89 -5.56 2.81
N ARG A 127 -0.08 -4.74 3.23
CA ARG A 127 -1.20 -4.34 2.39
C ARG A 127 -0.74 -3.48 1.22
N TRP A 128 0.25 -2.61 1.43
CA TRP A 128 0.89 -1.84 0.38
C TRP A 128 1.55 -2.76 -0.65
N ALA A 129 2.40 -3.69 -0.19
CA ALA A 129 3.10 -4.63 -1.08
C ALA A 129 2.11 -5.45 -1.94
N LEU A 130 1.05 -5.99 -1.32
CA LEU A 130 0.02 -6.74 -2.03
C LEU A 130 -0.75 -5.89 -3.05
N THR A 131 -1.07 -4.64 -2.71
CA THR A 131 -1.79 -3.73 -3.63
C THR A 131 -0.94 -3.40 -4.84
N LEU A 132 0.37 -3.19 -4.63
CA LEU A 132 1.31 -2.92 -5.72
C LEU A 132 1.45 -4.14 -6.65
N MET A 133 1.60 -5.35 -6.08
CA MET A 133 1.64 -6.59 -6.87
C MET A 133 0.35 -6.80 -7.68
N GLU A 134 -0.81 -6.54 -7.08
CA GLU A 134 -2.10 -6.65 -7.77
C GLU A 134 -2.17 -5.70 -8.97
N GLN A 135 -1.70 -4.46 -8.81
CA GLN A 135 -1.67 -3.48 -9.91
C GLN A 135 -0.72 -3.92 -11.03
N VAL A 136 0.48 -4.40 -10.68
CA VAL A 136 1.46 -4.90 -11.67
C VAL A 136 0.91 -6.10 -12.42
N LEU A 137 0.28 -7.05 -11.72
CA LEU A 137 -0.37 -8.22 -12.36
C LEU A 137 -1.52 -7.80 -13.27
N ARG A 138 -2.30 -6.79 -12.89
CA ARG A 138 -3.39 -6.27 -13.72
C ARG A 138 -2.86 -5.65 -15.01
N ARG A 139 -1.83 -4.79 -14.91
CA ARG A 139 -1.18 -4.19 -16.09
C ARG A 139 -0.56 -5.24 -17.01
N LEU A 140 0.10 -6.25 -16.44
CA LEU A 140 0.64 -7.37 -17.21
C LEU A 140 -0.48 -8.19 -17.90
N LYS A 141 -1.61 -8.39 -17.22
CA LYS A 141 -2.80 -9.03 -17.81
C LYS A 141 -3.29 -8.26 -19.03
N ASP A 142 -3.41 -6.94 -18.91
CA ASP A 142 -3.91 -6.08 -19.98
C ASP A 142 -2.96 -6.10 -21.20
N GLU A 143 -1.65 -6.12 -21.00
CA GLU A 143 -0.65 -6.29 -22.07
C GLU A 143 -0.82 -7.63 -22.80
N TYR A 144 -0.96 -8.73 -22.07
CA TYR A 144 -1.18 -10.05 -22.67
C TYR A 144 -2.54 -10.16 -23.37
N HIS A 145 -3.58 -9.55 -22.81
CA HIS A 145 -4.92 -9.54 -23.40
C HIS A 145 -4.93 -8.80 -24.73
N THR A 146 -4.31 -7.61 -24.77
CA THR A 146 -4.19 -6.80 -25.99
C THR A 146 -3.38 -7.51 -27.08
N ALA A 147 -2.39 -8.31 -26.68
CA ALA A 147 -1.60 -9.14 -27.59
C ALA A 147 -2.28 -10.46 -28.01
N GLY A 148 -3.53 -10.70 -27.61
CA GLY A 148 -4.26 -11.94 -27.93
C GLY A 148 -3.83 -13.18 -27.12
N ASN A 149 -3.02 -12.99 -26.08
CA ASN A 149 -2.38 -14.07 -25.30
C ASN A 149 -3.00 -14.22 -23.89
N ALA A 150 -4.31 -13.98 -23.75
CA ALA A 150 -4.99 -14.02 -22.46
C ALA A 150 -4.91 -15.39 -21.77
N ALA A 151 -5.12 -16.48 -22.52
CA ALA A 151 -5.02 -17.84 -21.98
C ALA A 151 -3.59 -18.16 -21.49
N LEU A 152 -2.56 -17.71 -22.22
CA LEU A 152 -1.17 -17.87 -21.81
C LEU A 152 -0.88 -17.12 -20.51
N PHE A 153 -1.44 -15.92 -20.33
CA PHE A 153 -1.31 -15.18 -19.07
C PHE A 153 -1.88 -15.97 -17.88
N ASP A 154 -3.08 -16.53 -18.02
CA ASP A 154 -3.75 -17.24 -16.92
C ASP A 154 -2.96 -18.49 -16.50
N TRP A 155 -2.35 -19.20 -17.44
CA TRP A 155 -1.45 -20.31 -17.14
C TRP A 155 -0.13 -19.86 -16.51
N LEU A 156 0.55 -18.85 -17.07
CA LEU A 156 1.82 -18.38 -16.55
C LEU A 156 1.69 -17.73 -15.16
N LYS A 157 0.54 -17.10 -14.88
CA LYS A 157 0.23 -16.55 -13.55
C LYS A 157 0.16 -17.64 -12.49
N GLN A 158 -0.35 -18.83 -12.81
CA GLN A 158 -0.40 -19.97 -11.88
C GLN A 158 0.98 -20.55 -11.56
N LEU A 159 1.99 -20.26 -12.37
CA LEU A 159 3.39 -20.64 -12.11
C LEU A 159 4.14 -19.64 -11.21
N LEU A 160 3.54 -18.49 -10.86
CA LEU A 160 4.18 -17.49 -9.99
C LEU A 160 4.34 -17.92 -8.54
N PRO A 161 3.32 -18.54 -7.89
CA PRO A 161 3.51 -19.15 -6.59
C PRO A 161 4.51 -20.29 -6.72
N ASP A 162 5.59 -20.24 -5.94
CA ASP A 162 6.56 -21.35 -5.83
C ASP A 162 5.97 -22.47 -4.93
N GLU A 163 4.65 -22.65 -4.96
CA GLU A 163 3.92 -23.59 -4.13
C GLU A 163 3.82 -24.96 -4.81
N PRO A 164 3.89 -26.07 -4.06
CA PRO A 164 3.88 -27.44 -4.57
C PRO A 164 2.56 -27.91 -5.22
N GLY A 165 1.73 -27.00 -5.73
CA GLY A 165 0.48 -27.27 -6.45
C GLY A 165 0.37 -26.60 -7.83
N ALA A 166 1.44 -25.95 -8.32
CA ALA A 166 1.44 -25.35 -9.65
C ALA A 166 1.32 -26.43 -10.75
N PRO A 167 0.52 -26.21 -11.81
CA PRO A 167 0.36 -27.18 -12.88
C PRO A 167 1.72 -27.49 -13.54
N PRO A 168 2.02 -28.77 -13.82
CA PRO A 168 3.27 -29.13 -14.47
C PRO A 168 3.37 -28.46 -15.84
N ARG A 169 4.59 -28.06 -16.23
CA ARG A 169 4.82 -27.34 -17.50
C ARG A 169 4.40 -28.14 -18.73
N SER A 170 4.39 -29.47 -18.63
CA SER A 170 3.90 -30.40 -19.65
C SER A 170 2.40 -30.28 -19.89
N GLU A 171 1.59 -30.07 -18.83
CA GLU A 171 0.15 -29.87 -18.94
C GLU A 171 -0.17 -28.52 -19.60
N ILE A 172 0.57 -27.47 -19.21
CA ILE A 172 0.46 -26.15 -19.83
C ILE A 172 0.83 -26.23 -21.32
N ALA A 173 1.93 -26.91 -21.64
CA ALA A 173 2.40 -27.12 -23.01
C ALA A 173 1.33 -27.81 -23.87
N ALA A 174 0.73 -28.90 -23.36
CA ALA A 174 -0.35 -29.61 -24.04
C ALA A 174 -1.61 -28.74 -24.23
N SER A 175 -2.00 -27.98 -23.19
CA SER A 175 -3.21 -27.14 -23.23
C SER A 175 -3.12 -25.95 -24.20
N LEU A 176 -1.90 -25.48 -24.50
CA LEU A 176 -1.63 -24.32 -25.34
C LEU A 176 -1.03 -24.68 -26.70
N ASP A 177 -0.94 -25.97 -27.04
CA ASP A 177 -0.27 -26.47 -28.25
C ASP A 177 1.17 -25.93 -28.39
N MET A 178 1.90 -25.90 -27.27
CA MET A 178 3.27 -25.41 -27.16
C MET A 178 4.22 -26.55 -26.80
N THR A 179 5.51 -26.37 -27.08
CA THR A 179 6.56 -27.22 -26.49
C THR A 179 6.85 -26.79 -25.05
N GLU A 180 7.30 -27.70 -24.19
CA GLU A 180 7.74 -27.34 -22.82
C GLU A 180 8.84 -26.27 -22.82
N ASN A 181 9.73 -26.32 -23.82
CA ASN A 181 10.77 -25.30 -23.98
C ASN A 181 10.17 -23.92 -24.32
N ALA A 182 9.13 -23.87 -25.16
CA ALA A 182 8.43 -22.63 -25.46
C ALA A 182 7.70 -22.08 -24.22
N VAL A 183 7.07 -22.92 -23.41
CA VAL A 183 6.47 -22.53 -22.12
C VAL A 183 7.52 -21.97 -21.17
N ARG A 184 8.69 -22.62 -21.05
CA ARG A 184 9.81 -22.14 -20.22
C ARG A 184 10.29 -20.76 -20.65
N GLN A 185 10.46 -20.53 -21.95
CA GLN A 185 10.86 -19.24 -22.48
C GLN A 185 9.78 -18.17 -22.28
N ALA A 186 8.51 -18.53 -22.47
CA ALA A 186 7.39 -17.63 -22.21
C ALA A 186 7.33 -17.21 -20.75
N PHE A 187 7.50 -18.15 -19.81
CA PHE A 187 7.56 -17.86 -18.38
C PHE A 187 8.74 -16.96 -18.01
N HIS A 188 9.91 -17.17 -18.61
CA HIS A 188 11.06 -16.28 -18.43
C HIS A 188 10.74 -14.85 -18.86
N ARG A 189 10.17 -14.67 -20.06
CA ARG A 189 9.74 -13.34 -20.56
C ARG A 189 8.67 -12.72 -19.67
N PHE A 190 7.70 -13.51 -19.21
CA PHE A 190 6.65 -13.09 -18.30
C PHE A 190 7.22 -12.55 -16.98
N ARG A 191 8.15 -13.29 -16.35
CA ARG A 191 8.82 -12.86 -15.11
C ARG A 191 9.66 -11.60 -15.33
N HIS A 192 10.37 -11.52 -16.45
CA HIS A 192 11.17 -10.35 -16.78
C HIS A 192 10.28 -9.11 -16.98
N ARG A 193 9.18 -9.24 -17.72
CA ARG A 193 8.22 -8.15 -17.90
C ARG A 193 7.55 -7.74 -16.59
N TYR A 194 7.17 -8.70 -15.75
CA TYR A 194 6.65 -8.45 -14.40
C TYR A 194 7.64 -7.63 -13.56
N GLN A 195 8.93 -7.97 -13.58
CA GLN A 195 9.97 -7.24 -12.85
C GLN A 195 10.16 -5.80 -13.37
N ILE A 196 10.07 -5.58 -14.68
CA ILE A 196 10.13 -4.24 -15.28
C ILE A 196 8.93 -3.41 -14.81
N LEU A 197 7.71 -3.96 -14.93
CA LEU A 197 6.49 -3.28 -14.50
C LEU A 197 6.49 -2.97 -13.00
N LEU A 198 7.00 -3.89 -12.17
CA LEU A 198 7.14 -3.67 -10.74
C LEU A 198 8.11 -2.52 -10.42
N ARG A 199 9.25 -2.46 -11.13
CA ARG A 199 10.19 -1.33 -11.02
C ARG A 199 9.58 -0.01 -11.44
N GLU A 200 8.82 0.01 -12.53
CA GLU A 200 8.12 1.21 -13.00
C GLU A 200 7.09 1.70 -11.96
N GLU A 201 6.28 0.80 -11.40
CA GLU A 201 5.28 1.18 -10.40
C GLU A 201 5.92 1.66 -9.08
N ILE A 202 7.04 1.06 -8.64
CA ILE A 202 7.81 1.58 -7.50
C ILE A 202 8.40 2.95 -7.85
N GLY A 203 8.96 3.11 -9.05
CA GLY A 203 9.48 4.36 -9.59
C GLY A 203 8.46 5.49 -9.54
N HIS A 204 7.18 5.19 -9.75
CA HIS A 204 6.09 6.14 -9.62
C HIS A 204 5.82 6.59 -8.17
N THR A 205 6.21 5.79 -7.17
CA THR A 205 5.98 6.04 -5.74
C THR A 205 7.21 6.59 -5.00
N VAL A 206 8.33 6.75 -5.68
CA VAL A 206 9.54 7.37 -5.13
C VAL A 206 9.83 8.70 -5.82
N ALA A 207 10.37 9.66 -5.06
CA ALA A 207 10.81 10.95 -5.58
C ALA A 207 12.27 10.90 -6.09
N ILE A 208 13.06 9.91 -5.66
CA ILE A 208 14.47 9.75 -6.03
C ILE A 208 14.64 8.35 -6.64
N ALA A 209 15.18 8.29 -7.86
CA ALA A 209 15.31 7.03 -8.60
C ALA A 209 16.26 6.02 -7.92
N SER A 210 17.23 6.49 -7.13
CA SER A 210 18.15 5.61 -6.37
C SER A 210 17.43 4.76 -5.32
N ASP A 211 16.25 5.17 -4.86
CA ASP A 211 15.51 4.46 -3.81
C ASP A 211 14.66 3.29 -4.35
N ILE A 212 14.58 3.11 -5.68
CA ILE A 212 13.79 2.03 -6.30
C ILE A 212 14.25 0.66 -5.82
N GLU A 213 15.56 0.40 -5.84
CA GLU A 213 16.11 -0.91 -5.44
C GLU A 213 15.98 -1.15 -3.93
N ASP A 214 16.01 -0.09 -3.12
CA ASP A 214 15.77 -0.18 -1.67
C ASP A 214 14.30 -0.53 -1.37
N GLU A 215 13.35 0.13 -2.05
CA GLU A 215 11.91 -0.17 -1.91
C GLU A 215 11.55 -1.55 -2.46
N LEU A 216 12.20 -2.02 -3.52
CA LEU A 216 12.07 -3.40 -4.00
C LEU A 216 12.52 -4.42 -2.95
N ARG A 217 13.69 -4.21 -2.35
CA ARG A 217 14.21 -5.08 -1.28
C ARG A 217 13.26 -5.10 -0.08
N HIS A 218 12.72 -3.94 0.29
CA HIS A 218 11.74 -3.84 1.37
C HIS A 218 10.43 -4.56 1.04
N LEU A 219 9.90 -4.41 -0.17
CA LEU A 219 8.70 -5.13 -0.63
C LEU A 219 8.87 -6.65 -0.50
N ILE A 220 10.01 -7.19 -0.94
CA ILE A 220 10.31 -8.63 -0.82
C ILE A 220 10.38 -9.05 0.65
N ALA A 221 11.03 -8.25 1.50
CA ALA A 221 11.15 -8.55 2.93
C ALA A 221 9.79 -8.62 3.63
N VAL A 222 8.90 -7.67 3.34
CA VAL A 222 7.56 -7.59 3.93
C VAL A 222 6.65 -8.75 3.51
N LEU A 223 6.80 -9.24 2.27
CA LEU A 223 6.02 -10.38 1.78
C LEU A 223 6.50 -11.73 2.31
N ARG A 224 7.78 -11.82 2.71
CA ARG A 224 8.39 -13.03 3.29
C ARG A 224 8.19 -13.15 4.81
N ALA A 225 7.95 -12.03 5.49
CA ALA A 225 7.65 -11.97 6.92
C ALA A 225 6.22 -12.44 7.23
#